data_AF-A0A3D0ZSC0-F1
#
_entry.id   AF-A0A3D0ZSC0-F1
#
_cell.length_a   1.000
_cell.length_b   1.000
_cell.length_c   1.000
_cell.angle_alpha   90.00
_cell.angle_beta   90.00
_cell.angle_gamma   90.00
#
_symmetry.space_group_name_H-M   'P 1'
#
loop_
_entity.id
_entity.type
_entity.pdbx_description
1 polymer ?
#
loop_
_entity_poly.entity_id
_entity_poly.type
_entity_poly.pdbx_seq_one_letter_code
_entity_poly.pdbx_strand_id
1 'polypeptide(L)'
;VMTEVAGEVADGLIIHPFSNEKYIREVTLPAVDRGLEKSGRSRNDFEISYSPFIISGKDQETFDKEKAAAKNRIAFYGSTPAYKNVLGVHGWGEMQIELNGMSKQGKWQEMGELITDEMLNTFGVMDEPGKVVGAIKERFGDIVDRTSGGFSFVDSDQRQEMVAALRA
;
A
#
# COMPACT_ATOMS: atom_id res chain seq x y z
N VAL A 1 -2.77 19.82 4.80
CA VAL A 1 -2.49 18.92 3.63
C VAL A 1 -3.81 18.45 3.04
N MET A 2 -3.85 17.95 1.79
CA MET A 2 -5.13 17.50 1.15
C MET A 2 -5.89 16.46 1.97
N THR A 3 -5.17 15.57 2.67
CA THR A 3 -5.75 14.58 3.60
C THR A 3 -6.56 15.22 4.74
N GLU A 4 -6.11 16.37 5.25
CA GLU A 4 -6.82 17.08 6.32
C GLU A 4 -8.09 17.74 5.81
N VAL A 5 -8.06 18.29 4.59
CA VAL A 5 -9.26 18.80 3.92
C VAL A 5 -10.26 17.66 3.70
N ALA A 6 -9.79 16.48 3.29
CA ALA A 6 -10.66 15.31 3.15
C ALA A 6 -11.39 14.98 4.47
N GLY A 7 -10.68 14.94 5.61
CA GLY A 7 -11.31 14.73 6.91
C GLY A 7 -12.34 15.81 7.28
N GLU A 8 -12.13 17.04 6.83
CA GLU A 8 -13.06 18.15 7.09
C GLU A 8 -14.36 18.02 6.29
N VAL A 9 -14.27 17.74 4.98
CA VAL A 9 -15.41 17.91 4.05
C VAL A 9 -15.88 16.65 3.31
N ALA A 10 -15.11 15.57 3.29
CA ALA A 10 -15.42 14.37 2.52
C ALA A 10 -16.06 13.26 3.36
N ASP A 11 -16.72 12.31 2.73
CA ASP A 11 -17.25 11.10 3.37
C ASP A 11 -16.16 10.05 3.64
N GLY A 12 -14.96 10.22 3.08
CA GLY A 12 -13.90 9.23 3.19
C GLY A 12 -12.61 9.59 2.47
N LEU A 13 -11.65 8.69 2.55
CA LEU A 13 -10.34 8.79 1.92
C LEU A 13 -9.97 7.48 1.23
N ILE A 14 -9.59 7.58 -0.05
CA ILE A 14 -8.93 6.49 -0.76
C ILE A 14 -7.43 6.70 -0.64
N ILE A 15 -6.76 5.83 0.13
CA ILE A 15 -5.31 5.87 0.31
C ILE A 15 -4.64 5.20 -0.88
N HIS A 16 -3.62 5.86 -1.44
CA HIS A 16 -2.86 5.32 -2.57
C HIS A 16 -2.07 4.06 -2.15
N PRO A 17 -2.00 3.00 -2.97
CA PRO A 17 -1.30 1.75 -2.63
C PRO A 17 0.18 1.89 -2.27
N PHE A 18 0.84 2.96 -2.73
CA PHE A 18 2.23 3.25 -2.37
C PHE A 18 2.41 3.74 -0.92
N SER A 19 1.34 4.06 -0.19
CA SER A 19 1.45 4.28 1.25
C SER A 19 1.79 2.97 1.95
N ASN A 20 2.63 3.03 2.98
CA ASN A 20 2.92 1.91 3.87
C ASN A 20 2.24 2.14 5.24
N GLU A 21 2.12 1.07 6.02
CA GLU A 21 1.44 1.09 7.32
C GLU A 21 1.94 2.21 8.24
N LYS A 22 3.26 2.35 8.37
CA LYS A 22 3.87 3.39 9.21
C LYS A 22 3.45 4.79 8.76
N TYR A 23 3.51 5.08 7.46
CA TYR A 23 3.09 6.38 6.93
C TYR A 23 1.59 6.63 7.15
N ILE A 24 0.75 5.60 7.01
CA ILE A 24 -0.68 5.70 7.28
C ILE A 24 -0.91 6.08 8.74
N ARG A 25 -0.28 5.35 9.67
CA ARG A 25 -0.44 5.56 11.12
C ARG A 25 0.13 6.89 11.61
N GLU A 26 1.31 7.28 11.13
CA GLU A 26 2.04 8.44 11.66
C GLU A 26 1.72 9.76 10.94
N VAL A 27 1.21 9.70 9.70
CA VAL A 27 1.00 10.90 8.88
C VAL A 27 -0.44 11.01 8.37
N THR A 28 -0.99 9.95 7.79
CA THR A 28 -2.32 9.99 7.18
C THR A 28 -3.41 10.11 8.23
N LEU A 29 -3.45 9.21 9.23
CA LEU A 29 -4.50 9.23 10.26
C LEU A 29 -4.49 10.51 11.10
N PRO A 30 -3.35 11.01 11.60
CA PRO A 30 -3.34 12.28 12.32
C PRO A 30 -3.83 13.47 11.46
N ALA A 31 -3.63 13.42 10.15
CA ALA A 31 -4.18 14.44 9.26
C ALA A 31 -5.70 14.32 9.07
N VAL A 32 -6.22 13.10 8.97
CA VAL A 32 -7.67 12.84 8.94
C VAL A 32 -8.31 13.33 10.24
N ASP A 33 -7.73 12.98 11.40
CA ASP A 33 -8.27 13.33 12.72
C ASP A 33 -8.39 14.85 12.90
N ARG A 34 -7.35 15.62 12.53
CA ARG A 34 -7.42 17.09 12.55
C ARG A 34 -8.52 17.65 11.65
N GLY A 35 -8.81 17.00 10.52
CA GLY A 35 -9.89 17.40 9.63
C GLY A 35 -11.26 17.16 10.25
N LEU A 36 -11.45 15.96 10.83
CA LEU A 36 -12.67 15.56 11.53
C LEU A 36 -12.96 16.46 12.73
N GLU A 37 -11.93 16.78 13.53
CA GLU A 37 -12.04 17.68 14.67
C GLU A 37 -12.55 19.07 14.26
N LYS A 38 -12.08 19.62 13.13
CA LYS A 38 -12.54 20.93 12.63
C LYS A 38 -13.99 20.95 12.20
N SER A 39 -14.49 19.84 11.66
CA SER A 39 -15.87 19.70 11.21
C SER A 39 -16.81 19.17 12.30
N GLY A 40 -16.30 18.87 13.50
CA GLY A 40 -17.06 18.29 14.61
C GLY A 40 -17.52 16.86 14.33
N ARG A 41 -16.88 16.15 13.39
CA ARG A 41 -17.18 14.77 13.00
C ARG A 41 -16.28 13.78 13.73
N SER A 42 -16.67 12.53 13.71
CA SER A 42 -15.92 11.42 14.31
C SER A 42 -15.40 10.45 13.25
N ARG A 43 -14.52 9.53 13.65
CA ARG A 43 -14.02 8.45 12.79
C ARG A 43 -15.15 7.57 12.24
N ASN A 44 -16.27 7.45 12.95
CA ASN A 44 -17.43 6.66 12.52
C ASN A 44 -18.18 7.28 11.34
N ASP A 45 -17.95 8.57 11.07
CA ASP A 45 -18.59 9.32 9.99
C ASP A 45 -17.75 9.33 8.69
N PHE A 46 -16.64 8.59 8.64
CA PHE A 46 -15.62 8.70 7.59
C PHE A 46 -15.17 7.31 7.12
N GLU A 47 -15.14 7.03 5.83
CA GLU A 47 -14.70 5.72 5.30
C GLU A 47 -13.26 5.78 4.78
N ILE A 48 -12.37 4.93 5.29
CA ILE A 48 -11.01 4.74 4.75
C ILE A 48 -11.00 3.52 3.84
N SER A 49 -10.69 3.76 2.56
CA SER A 49 -10.46 2.73 1.57
C SER A 49 -8.97 2.60 1.28
N TYR A 50 -8.41 1.41 1.43
CA TYR A 50 -7.01 1.14 1.11
C TYR A 50 -6.84 -0.27 0.56
N SER A 51 -6.01 -0.38 -0.48
CA SER A 51 -5.70 -1.66 -1.14
C SER A 51 -4.18 -1.80 -1.19
N PRO A 52 -3.58 -2.58 -0.28
CA PRO A 52 -2.14 -2.77 -0.27
C PRO A 52 -1.70 -3.53 -1.52
N PHE A 53 -0.41 -3.44 -1.84
CA PHE A 53 0.18 -4.44 -2.73
C PHE A 53 0.04 -5.82 -2.11
N ILE A 54 -0.30 -6.82 -2.92
CA ILE A 54 -0.32 -8.23 -2.50
C ILE A 54 0.71 -8.94 -3.35
N ILE A 55 1.69 -9.57 -2.70
CA ILE A 55 2.77 -10.31 -3.33
C ILE A 55 2.67 -11.76 -2.86
N SER A 56 2.13 -12.62 -3.71
CA SER A 56 1.90 -14.02 -3.40
C SER A 56 1.88 -14.87 -4.66
N GLY A 57 1.99 -16.18 -4.52
CA GLY A 57 2.00 -17.14 -5.62
C GLY A 57 1.50 -18.50 -5.17
N LYS A 58 0.67 -19.15 -5.99
CA LYS A 58 0.28 -20.56 -5.79
C LYS A 58 1.47 -21.53 -5.91
N ASP A 59 2.52 -21.09 -6.59
CA ASP A 59 3.78 -21.79 -6.82
C ASP A 59 4.92 -20.75 -6.89
N GLN A 60 6.16 -21.25 -6.90
CA GLN A 60 7.37 -20.41 -6.91
C GLN A 60 7.45 -19.52 -8.16
N GLU A 61 7.07 -20.05 -9.32
CA GLU A 61 7.10 -19.31 -10.59
C GLU A 61 6.15 -18.11 -10.57
N THR A 62 4.91 -18.32 -10.09
CA THR A 62 3.92 -17.26 -9.94
C THR A 62 4.38 -16.24 -8.91
N PHE A 63 4.95 -16.70 -7.78
CA PHE A 63 5.47 -15.80 -6.74
C PHE A 63 6.59 -14.90 -7.27
N ASP A 64 7.58 -15.47 -7.97
CA ASP A 64 8.72 -14.70 -8.50
C ASP A 64 8.27 -13.67 -9.53
N LYS A 65 7.26 -14.01 -10.35
CA LYS A 65 6.65 -13.09 -11.32
C LYS A 65 5.92 -11.93 -10.63
N GLU A 66 5.07 -12.21 -9.64
CA GLU A 66 4.34 -11.17 -8.89
C GLU A 66 5.32 -10.29 -8.10
N LYS A 67 6.35 -10.89 -7.51
CA LYS A 67 7.43 -10.20 -6.81
C LYS A 67 8.16 -9.22 -7.72
N ALA A 68 8.60 -9.67 -8.90
CA ALA A 68 9.25 -8.79 -9.87
C ALA A 68 8.33 -7.64 -10.33
N ALA A 69 7.04 -7.94 -10.58
CA ALA A 69 6.06 -6.93 -10.96
C ALA A 69 5.80 -5.92 -9.83
N ALA A 70 5.81 -6.33 -8.57
CA ALA A 70 5.69 -5.45 -7.41
C ALA A 70 6.93 -4.56 -7.24
N LYS A 71 8.14 -5.11 -7.39
CA LYS A 71 9.39 -4.32 -7.36
C LYS A 71 9.37 -3.20 -8.37
N ASN A 72 9.02 -3.50 -9.62
CA ASN A 72 8.94 -2.48 -10.68
C ASN A 72 7.90 -1.39 -10.38
N ARG A 73 6.73 -1.77 -9.85
CA ARG A 73 5.67 -0.80 -9.47
C ARG A 73 6.10 0.09 -8.30
N ILE A 74 6.72 -0.49 -7.27
CA ILE A 74 7.25 0.25 -6.11
C ILE A 74 8.38 1.18 -6.55
N ALA A 75 9.30 0.74 -7.41
CA ALA A 75 10.37 1.58 -7.93
C ALA A 75 9.83 2.74 -8.77
N PHE A 76 8.84 2.47 -9.62
CA PHE A 76 8.16 3.51 -10.42
C PHE A 76 7.52 4.58 -9.53
N TYR A 77 6.70 4.17 -8.55
CA TYR A 77 6.11 5.13 -7.62
C TYR A 77 7.17 5.84 -6.79
N GLY A 78 8.16 5.10 -6.27
CA GLY A 78 9.29 5.65 -5.53
C GLY A 78 10.10 6.69 -6.30
N SER A 79 10.04 6.72 -7.64
CA SER A 79 10.68 7.76 -8.45
C SER A 79 9.95 9.11 -8.41
N THR A 80 8.71 9.17 -7.94
CA THR A 80 7.89 10.39 -7.93
C THR A 80 8.23 11.28 -6.73
N PRO A 81 8.57 12.58 -6.93
CA PRO A 81 8.99 13.48 -5.84
C PRO A 81 8.02 13.58 -4.66
N ALA A 82 6.71 13.51 -4.92
CA ALA A 82 5.69 13.59 -3.89
C ALA A 82 5.75 12.45 -2.85
N TYR A 83 6.35 11.30 -3.19
CA TYR A 83 6.44 10.15 -2.30
C TYR A 83 7.74 10.07 -1.49
N LYS A 84 8.63 11.08 -1.58
CA LYS A 84 9.87 11.11 -0.78
C LYS A 84 9.61 10.88 0.72
N ASN A 85 8.56 11.49 1.26
CA ASN A 85 8.22 11.35 2.68
C ASN A 85 7.68 9.95 3.04
N VAL A 86 7.04 9.25 2.09
CA VAL A 86 6.54 7.89 2.31
C VAL A 86 7.69 6.89 2.42
N LEU A 87 8.75 7.10 1.64
CA LEU A 87 10.03 6.40 1.79
C LEU A 87 10.79 6.86 3.05
N GLY A 88 10.73 8.16 3.33
CA GLY A 88 11.46 8.81 4.41
C GLY A 88 11.12 8.31 5.81
N VAL A 89 9.87 7.90 6.07
CA VAL A 89 9.50 7.32 7.39
C VAL A 89 10.25 6.04 7.73
N HIS A 90 10.85 5.38 6.74
CA HIS A 90 11.72 4.20 6.89
C HIS A 90 13.20 4.50 6.64
N GLY A 91 13.58 5.79 6.53
CA GLY A 91 14.95 6.20 6.24
C GLY A 91 15.36 6.06 4.76
N TRP A 92 14.44 5.71 3.86
CA TRP A 92 14.72 5.51 2.43
C TRP A 92 14.48 6.75 1.58
N GLY A 93 14.39 7.94 2.18
CA GLY A 93 14.05 9.17 1.46
C GLY A 93 14.97 9.50 0.29
N GLU A 94 16.27 9.23 0.40
CA GLU A 94 17.25 9.51 -0.66
C GLU A 94 17.09 8.56 -1.87
N MET A 95 16.51 7.38 -1.67
CA MET A 95 16.20 6.45 -2.77
C MET A 95 15.25 7.08 -3.79
N GLN A 96 14.37 7.99 -3.36
CA GLN A 96 13.49 8.71 -4.29
C GLN A 96 14.30 9.49 -5.35
N ILE A 97 15.40 10.12 -4.94
CA ILE A 97 16.24 10.94 -5.83
C ILE A 97 16.94 10.04 -6.85
N GLU A 98 17.49 8.90 -6.39
CA GLU A 98 18.13 7.91 -7.24
C GLU A 98 17.16 7.32 -8.27
N LEU A 99 16.00 6.82 -7.80
CA LEU A 99 14.94 6.28 -8.65
C LEU A 99 14.42 7.33 -9.66
N ASN A 100 14.29 8.59 -9.25
CA ASN A 100 13.91 9.68 -10.15
C ASN A 100 14.96 9.88 -11.26
N GLY A 101 16.25 9.89 -10.90
CA GLY A 101 17.34 9.98 -11.86
C GLY A 101 17.34 8.84 -12.87
N MET A 102 17.14 7.60 -12.40
CA MET A 102 17.07 6.40 -13.25
C MET A 102 15.86 6.42 -14.18
N SER A 103 14.68 6.83 -13.69
CA SER A 103 13.44 6.91 -14.48
C SER A 103 13.59 7.81 -15.71
N LYS A 104 14.26 8.96 -15.54
CA LYS A 104 14.55 9.92 -16.62
C LYS A 104 15.57 9.40 -17.62
N GLN A 105 16.38 8.43 -17.24
CA GLN A 105 17.34 7.74 -18.10
C GLN A 105 16.72 6.50 -18.78
N GLY A 106 15.45 6.18 -18.51
CA GLY A 106 14.77 5.01 -19.08
C GLY A 106 15.20 3.67 -18.46
N LYS A 107 15.89 3.69 -17.30
CA LYS A 107 16.45 2.51 -16.60
C LYS A 107 15.40 1.75 -15.79
N TRP A 108 14.27 1.41 -16.42
CA TRP A 108 13.09 0.91 -15.72
C TRP A 108 13.27 -0.48 -15.10
N GLN A 109 14.07 -1.35 -15.73
CA GLN A 109 14.36 -2.67 -15.18
C GLN A 109 15.33 -2.56 -14.00
N GLU A 110 16.43 -1.80 -14.14
CA GLU A 110 17.43 -1.66 -13.08
C GLU A 110 16.84 -0.99 -11.82
N MET A 111 15.85 -0.10 -12.00
CA MET A 111 15.11 0.49 -10.89
C MET A 111 14.45 -0.55 -9.98
N GLY A 112 13.89 -1.62 -10.57
CA GLY A 112 13.27 -2.70 -9.80
C GLY A 112 14.28 -3.50 -8.96
N GLU A 113 15.52 -3.58 -9.41
CA GLU A 113 16.60 -4.31 -8.71
C GLU A 113 17.01 -3.64 -7.40
N LEU A 114 16.81 -2.32 -7.28
CA LEU A 114 17.05 -1.57 -6.04
C LEU A 114 16.02 -1.87 -4.95
N ILE A 115 14.87 -2.47 -5.29
CA ILE A 115 13.81 -2.75 -4.33
C ILE A 115 14.10 -4.08 -3.61
N THR A 116 14.34 -4.00 -2.32
CA THR A 116 14.61 -5.16 -1.47
C THR A 116 13.32 -5.89 -1.08
N ASP A 117 13.47 -7.10 -0.57
CA ASP A 117 12.34 -7.89 -0.06
C ASP A 117 11.72 -7.26 1.19
N GLU A 118 12.53 -6.59 2.00
CA GLU A 118 12.08 -5.76 3.13
C GLU A 118 11.17 -4.63 2.65
N MET A 119 11.56 -3.91 1.60
CA MET A 119 10.74 -2.85 1.02
C MET A 119 9.43 -3.42 0.47
N LEU A 120 9.47 -4.55 -0.24
CA LEU A 120 8.26 -5.21 -0.72
C LEU A 120 7.28 -5.52 0.41
N ASN A 121 7.75 -6.12 1.49
CA ASN A 121 6.89 -6.44 2.64
C ASN A 121 6.46 -5.20 3.44
N THR A 122 7.18 -4.10 3.31
CA THR A 122 6.80 -2.82 3.94
C THR A 122 5.68 -2.13 3.17
N PHE A 123 5.79 -2.08 1.85
CA PHE A 123 4.81 -1.43 0.96
C PHE A 123 3.59 -2.31 0.62
N GLY A 124 3.66 -3.62 0.89
CA GLY A 124 2.59 -4.56 0.62
C GLY A 124 2.54 -5.69 1.64
N VAL A 125 1.71 -6.69 1.37
CA VAL A 125 1.67 -7.95 2.12
C VAL A 125 2.30 -9.01 1.24
N MET A 126 3.45 -9.54 1.68
CA MET A 126 4.17 -10.62 1.00
C MET A 126 4.08 -11.89 1.83
N ASP A 127 3.23 -12.83 1.42
CA ASP A 127 2.98 -14.07 2.17
C ASP A 127 2.44 -15.19 1.25
N GLU A 128 2.37 -16.42 1.77
CA GLU A 128 1.73 -17.56 1.11
C GLU A 128 0.22 -17.33 0.95
N PRO A 129 -0.42 -17.87 -0.12
CA PRO A 129 -1.82 -17.60 -0.41
C PRO A 129 -2.79 -17.80 0.77
N GLY A 130 -2.58 -18.84 1.57
CA GLY A 130 -3.42 -19.14 2.74
C GLY A 130 -3.27 -18.18 3.92
N LYS A 131 -2.23 -17.34 3.95
CA LYS A 131 -1.91 -16.42 5.05
C LYS A 131 -2.16 -14.95 4.71
N VAL A 132 -2.14 -14.60 3.42
CA VAL A 132 -2.30 -13.22 2.92
C VAL A 132 -3.51 -12.50 3.54
N VAL A 133 -4.68 -13.15 3.60
CA VAL A 133 -5.89 -12.52 4.15
C VAL A 133 -5.73 -12.20 5.64
N GLY A 134 -5.16 -13.14 6.41
CA GLY A 134 -4.87 -12.93 7.84
C GLY A 134 -3.90 -11.77 8.05
N ALA A 135 -2.82 -11.73 7.27
CA ALA A 135 -1.82 -10.68 7.34
C ALA A 135 -2.38 -9.29 6.95
N ILE A 136 -3.29 -9.21 5.98
CA ILE A 136 -3.99 -7.95 5.65
C ILE A 136 -4.82 -7.47 6.84
N LYS A 137 -5.61 -8.36 7.45
CA LYS A 137 -6.45 -8.02 8.61
C LYS A 137 -5.64 -7.59 9.82
N GLU A 138 -4.57 -8.31 10.13
CA GLU A 138 -3.70 -8.00 11.27
C GLU A 138 -3.09 -6.60 11.14
N ARG A 139 -2.64 -6.24 9.93
CA ARG A 139 -1.93 -4.97 9.71
C ARG A 139 -2.83 -3.76 9.51
N PHE A 140 -4.01 -3.96 8.90
CA PHE A 140 -4.84 -2.86 8.43
C PHE A 140 -6.30 -2.93 8.92
N GLY A 141 -6.72 -4.01 9.58
CA GLY A 141 -8.12 -4.22 9.98
C GLY A 141 -8.62 -3.24 11.05
N ASP A 142 -7.72 -2.58 11.78
CA ASP A 142 -8.04 -1.51 12.73
C ASP A 142 -8.12 -0.12 12.07
N ILE A 143 -7.71 0.01 10.79
CA ILE A 143 -7.62 1.28 10.07
C ILE A 143 -8.62 1.37 8.92
N VAL A 144 -8.74 0.29 8.15
CA VAL A 144 -9.35 0.29 6.82
C VAL A 144 -10.75 -0.29 6.86
N ASP A 145 -11.73 0.52 6.48
CA ASP A 145 -13.14 0.10 6.43
C ASP A 145 -13.45 -0.68 5.14
N ARG A 146 -12.76 -0.32 4.05
CA ARG A 146 -12.95 -0.93 2.74
C ARG A 146 -11.62 -1.29 2.09
N THR A 147 -11.50 -2.54 1.69
CA THR A 147 -10.30 -3.02 1.00
C THR A 147 -10.64 -3.74 -0.30
N SER A 148 -9.63 -3.89 -1.14
CA SER A 148 -9.66 -4.74 -2.32
C SER A 148 -8.30 -5.41 -2.47
N GLY A 149 -8.27 -6.57 -3.12
CA GLY A 149 -7.04 -7.34 -3.28
C GLY A 149 -6.91 -7.92 -4.68
N GLY A 150 -5.73 -7.77 -5.26
CA GLY A 150 -5.35 -8.44 -6.51
C GLY A 150 -5.02 -9.90 -6.25
N PHE A 151 -6.02 -10.77 -6.19
CA PHE A 151 -5.88 -12.22 -5.96
C PHE A 151 -5.73 -13.03 -7.26
N SER A 152 -5.01 -12.50 -8.25
CA SER A 152 -4.82 -13.15 -9.55
C SER A 152 -3.90 -14.37 -9.51
N PHE A 153 -3.18 -14.56 -8.42
CA PHE A 153 -2.21 -15.64 -8.22
C PHE A 153 -2.83 -16.99 -7.80
N VAL A 154 -4.13 -17.02 -7.54
CA VAL A 154 -4.93 -18.23 -7.26
C VAL A 154 -6.06 -18.41 -8.28
N ASP A 155 -6.66 -19.60 -8.32
CA ASP A 155 -7.84 -19.88 -9.12
C ASP A 155 -9.11 -19.14 -8.63
N SER A 156 -10.21 -19.32 -9.34
CA SER A 156 -11.45 -18.55 -9.08
C SER A 156 -12.12 -18.95 -7.77
N ASP A 157 -12.05 -20.22 -7.37
CA ASP A 157 -12.73 -20.72 -6.17
C ASP A 157 -11.99 -20.24 -4.94
N GLN A 158 -10.67 -20.43 -4.90
CA GLN A 158 -9.82 -19.93 -3.82
C GLN A 158 -9.87 -18.39 -3.75
N ARG A 159 -9.95 -17.69 -4.88
CA ARG A 159 -10.15 -16.24 -4.90
C ARG A 159 -11.44 -15.82 -4.21
N GLN A 160 -12.55 -16.51 -4.47
CA GLN A 160 -13.83 -16.21 -3.83
C GLN A 160 -13.77 -16.44 -2.32
N GLU A 161 -13.12 -17.52 -1.89
CA GLU A 161 -12.89 -17.79 -0.47
C GLU A 161 -12.06 -16.69 0.20
N MET A 162 -10.97 -16.25 -0.43
CA MET A 162 -10.12 -15.16 0.10
C MET A 162 -10.89 -13.84 0.22
N VAL A 163 -11.72 -13.50 -0.79
CA VAL A 163 -12.56 -12.30 -0.75
C VAL A 163 -13.64 -12.40 0.32
N ALA A 164 -14.27 -13.56 0.49
CA ALA A 164 -15.24 -13.80 1.55
C ALA A 164 -14.57 -13.67 2.94
N ALA A 165 -13.38 -14.26 3.10
CA ALA A 165 -12.62 -14.18 4.32
C ALA A 165 -12.21 -12.74 4.67
N LEU A 166 -11.90 -11.87 3.71
CA LEU A 166 -11.63 -10.45 3.97
C LEU A 166 -12.82 -9.68 4.56
N ARG A 167 -14.06 -10.10 4.26
CA ARG A 167 -15.29 -9.43 4.74
C ARG A 167 -15.72 -9.87 6.14
N ALA A 168 -15.30 -11.06 6.56
CA ALA A 168 -15.66 -11.67 7.84
C ALA A 168 -14.88 -11.07 9.01
#